data_AF-A0A355DL22-F1
#
_entry.id   AF-A0A355DL22-F1
#
_cell.length_a   1.000
_cell.length_b   1.000
_cell.length_c   1.000
_cell.angle_alpha   90.00
_cell.angle_beta   90.00
_cell.angle_gamma   90.00
#
_symmetry.space_group_name_H-M   'P 1'
#
loop_
_entity.id
_entity.type
_entity.pdbx_description
1 polymer ?
#
loop_
_entity_poly.entity_id
_entity_poly.type
_entity_poly.pdbx_seq_one_letter_code
_entity_poly.pdbx_strand_id
1 'polypeptide(L)'
;HDIELGLQVLDQLRSPHYYHSILVPRFDKSAWNGAGDRTVPETVQGIDIVLFEGWFVGAQPINSAVFDTLTLAPLETDADRVFARDMNEQLKNYLPLWERLDQLMILYPKDYRFSQTWRLQAEQQMVATGKSGMNSSEVCEFVKYFWKSLHPQLFITPLLENPNVVNLVIEINFNHSPGAIYRPKDRVV
;
A
#
# COMPACT_ATOMS: atom_id res chain seq x y z
N HIS A 1 -0.61 -8.17 9.16
CA HIS A 1 -1.45 -7.19 9.87
C HIS A 1 -2.56 -7.91 10.62
N ASP A 2 -3.19 -7.25 11.59
CA ASP A 2 -4.39 -7.76 12.25
C ASP A 2 -5.62 -7.37 11.43
N ILE A 3 -5.93 -8.26 10.48
CA ILE A 3 -6.98 -8.04 9.49
C ILE A 3 -8.35 -8.09 10.16
N GLU A 4 -8.53 -8.99 11.13
CA GLU A 4 -9.79 -9.13 11.84
C GLU A 4 -10.15 -7.86 12.61
N LEU A 5 -9.21 -7.27 13.34
CA LEU A 5 -9.45 -5.99 14.01
C LEU A 5 -9.77 -4.87 13.00
N GLY A 6 -9.07 -4.84 11.86
CA GLY A 6 -9.35 -3.87 10.79
C GLY A 6 -10.79 -3.99 10.26
N LEU A 7 -11.25 -5.22 10.01
CA LEU A 7 -12.63 -5.51 9.58
C LEU A 7 -13.64 -5.07 10.64
N GLN A 8 -13.41 -5.42 11.90
CA GLN A 8 -14.29 -5.04 13.02
C GLN A 8 -14.43 -3.52 13.13
N VAL A 9 -13.33 -2.77 13.04
CA VAL A 9 -13.34 -1.30 13.12
C VAL A 9 -14.05 -0.68 11.92
N LEU A 10 -13.77 -1.15 10.70
CA LEU A 10 -14.45 -0.65 9.50
C LEU A 10 -15.96 -0.96 9.54
N ASP A 11 -16.35 -2.16 9.98
CA ASP A 11 -17.76 -2.54 10.09
C ASP A 11 -18.49 -1.71 11.18
N GLN A 12 -17.81 -1.39 12.28
CA GLN A 12 -18.34 -0.46 13.28
C GLN A 12 -18.51 0.95 12.73
N LEU A 13 -17.52 1.47 12.00
CA LEU A 13 -17.56 2.81 11.40
C LEU A 13 -18.67 2.93 10.33
N ARG A 14 -19.00 1.82 9.65
CA ARG A 14 -20.10 1.75 8.67
C ARG A 14 -21.47 1.55 9.31
N SER A 15 -21.53 1.27 10.61
CA SER A 15 -22.78 1.00 11.31
C SER A 15 -23.67 2.26 11.36
N PRO A 16 -25.00 2.14 11.23
CA PRO A 16 -25.92 3.28 11.33
C PRO A 16 -25.93 3.94 12.72
N HIS A 17 -25.24 3.38 13.72
CA HIS A 17 -25.11 3.91 15.07
C HIS A 17 -24.06 5.03 15.16
N TYR A 18 -24.27 6.10 14.38
CA TYR A 18 -23.35 7.22 14.14
C TYR A 18 -22.76 7.88 15.41
N TYR A 19 -23.49 7.83 16.53
CA TYR A 19 -23.13 8.50 17.78
C TYR A 19 -22.41 7.61 18.79
N HIS A 20 -22.16 6.34 18.48
CA HIS A 20 -21.38 5.47 19.36
C HIS A 20 -19.89 5.75 19.21
N SER A 21 -19.19 5.81 20.35
CA SER A 21 -17.72 5.83 20.38
C SER A 21 -17.17 4.55 19.77
N ILE A 22 -16.25 4.72 18.82
CA ILE A 22 -15.47 3.64 18.22
C ILE A 22 -14.01 3.84 18.60
N LEU A 23 -13.35 2.75 18.97
CA LEU A 23 -11.92 2.74 19.28
C LEU A 23 -11.14 2.38 18.01
N VAL A 24 -10.39 3.34 17.48
CA VAL A 24 -9.53 3.15 16.31
C VAL A 24 -8.10 2.84 16.79
N PRO A 25 -7.51 1.69 16.40
CA PRO A 25 -6.17 1.33 16.85
C PRO A 25 -5.12 2.33 16.36
N ARG A 26 -4.17 2.66 17.23
CA ARG A 26 -3.00 3.46 16.90
C ARG A 26 -1.76 2.56 16.89
N PHE A 27 -0.82 2.86 16.00
CA PHE A 27 0.47 2.17 15.92
C PHE A 27 1.59 3.20 16.07
N ASP A 28 2.47 2.98 17.04
CA ASP A 28 3.69 3.78 17.23
C ASP A 28 4.86 3.04 16.59
N LYS A 29 5.37 3.62 15.50
CA LYS A 29 6.50 3.06 14.75
C LYS A 29 7.83 3.16 15.51
N SER A 30 7.93 3.99 16.55
CA SER A 30 9.16 4.20 17.31
C SER A 30 9.34 3.24 18.48
N ALA A 31 8.27 2.56 18.90
CA ALA A 31 8.31 1.57 19.98
C ALA A 31 9.29 0.43 19.66
N TRP A 32 9.88 -0.15 20.70
CA TRP A 32 10.79 -1.31 20.61
C TRP A 32 11.92 -1.12 19.58
N ASN A 33 12.66 -0.02 19.68
CA ASN A 33 13.77 0.32 18.77
C ASN A 33 13.37 0.31 17.28
N GLY A 34 12.15 0.76 16.97
CA GLY A 34 11.67 0.88 15.59
C GLY A 34 10.94 -0.36 15.05
N ALA A 35 10.79 -1.43 15.85
CA ALA A 35 9.93 -2.55 15.48
C ALA A 35 8.44 -2.16 15.49
N GLY A 36 8.10 -1.15 16.30
CA GLY A 36 6.79 -0.58 16.44
C GLY A 36 5.82 -1.47 17.24
N ASP A 37 4.80 -0.84 17.80
CA ASP A 37 3.75 -1.54 18.55
C ASP A 37 2.41 -0.81 18.48
N ARG A 38 1.34 -1.51 18.83
CA ARG A 38 0.05 -0.86 19.08
C ARG A 38 0.15 0.00 20.33
N THR A 39 -0.50 1.15 20.28
CA THR A 39 -0.59 2.07 21.42
C THR A 39 -2.05 2.32 21.78
N VAL A 40 -2.27 3.24 22.72
CA VAL A 40 -3.61 3.58 23.19
C VAL A 40 -4.49 3.95 21.98
N PRO A 41 -5.62 3.24 21.79
CA PRO A 41 -6.52 3.53 20.69
C PRO A 41 -7.13 4.91 20.83
N GLU A 42 -7.50 5.50 19.70
CA GLU A 42 -8.14 6.79 19.60
C GLU A 42 -9.66 6.63 19.56
N THR A 43 -10.39 7.37 20.40
CA THR A 43 -11.85 7.34 20.38
C THR A 43 -12.37 8.32 19.35
N VAL A 44 -13.18 7.82 18.41
CA VAL A 44 -13.86 8.64 17.39
C VAL A 44 -15.37 8.48 17.48
N GLN A 45 -16.11 9.49 17.02
CA GLN A 45 -17.57 9.53 16.93
C GLN A 45 -17.98 10.41 15.76
N GLY A 46 -19.16 10.15 15.18
CA GLY A 46 -19.72 10.99 14.13
C GLY A 46 -18.80 11.14 12.92
N ILE A 47 -18.37 10.01 12.35
CA ILE A 47 -17.45 9.99 11.20
C ILE A 47 -18.23 9.90 9.89
N ASP A 48 -18.18 10.96 9.08
CA ASP A 48 -18.78 10.97 7.73
C ASP A 48 -17.90 10.30 6.68
N ILE A 49 -16.57 10.43 6.80
CA ILE A 49 -15.59 9.96 5.81
C ILE A 49 -14.43 9.26 6.53
N VAL A 50 -14.10 8.06 6.05
CA VAL A 50 -12.91 7.31 6.46
C VAL A 50 -11.90 7.32 5.31
N LEU A 51 -10.69 7.83 5.57
CA LEU A 51 -9.56 7.67 4.65
C LEU A 51 -8.76 6.43 5.05
N PHE A 52 -8.95 5.33 4.31
CA PHE A 52 -8.16 4.11 4.48
C PHE A 52 -7.05 4.07 3.43
N GLU A 53 -5.80 4.23 3.89
CA GLU A 53 -4.63 4.37 3.02
C GLU A 53 -3.60 3.27 3.23
N GLY A 54 -2.85 2.99 2.17
CA GLY A 54 -1.72 2.07 2.19
C GLY A 54 -1.18 1.80 0.79
N TRP A 55 0.10 1.46 0.70
CA TRP A 55 0.83 1.34 -0.57
C TRP A 55 0.33 0.23 -1.52
N PHE A 56 -0.43 -0.75 -0.99
CA PHE A 56 -1.00 -1.86 -1.76
C PHE A 56 -2.53 -1.96 -1.63
N VAL A 57 -3.19 -0.91 -1.15
CA VAL A 57 -4.65 -0.90 -0.98
C VAL A 57 -5.33 -1.18 -2.33
N GLY A 58 -6.21 -2.18 -2.34
CA GLY A 58 -6.92 -2.63 -3.54
C GLY A 58 -6.17 -3.63 -4.42
N ALA A 59 -4.91 -3.97 -4.12
CA ALA A 59 -4.17 -5.00 -4.84
C ALA A 59 -4.90 -6.34 -4.82
N GLN A 60 -4.99 -6.97 -5.99
CA GLN A 60 -5.68 -8.24 -6.18
C GLN A 60 -4.67 -9.39 -6.36
N PRO A 61 -4.92 -10.56 -5.78
CA PRO A 61 -4.13 -11.75 -6.06
C PRO A 61 -4.14 -12.09 -7.55
N ILE A 62 -3.00 -12.54 -8.07
CA ILE A 62 -2.83 -12.93 -9.47
C ILE A 62 -2.60 -14.43 -9.60
N ASN A 63 -2.71 -14.97 -10.81
CA ASN A 63 -2.36 -16.37 -11.07
C ASN A 63 -0.87 -16.59 -10.80
N SER A 64 -0.54 -17.51 -9.89
CA SER A 64 0.83 -17.77 -9.45
C SER A 64 1.76 -18.31 -10.55
N ALA A 65 1.21 -18.85 -11.66
CA ALA A 65 1.99 -19.29 -12.82
C ALA A 65 2.77 -18.14 -13.48
N VAL A 66 2.36 -16.90 -13.26
CA VAL A 66 3.05 -15.70 -13.75
C VAL A 66 4.49 -15.62 -13.24
N PHE A 67 4.74 -16.12 -12.02
CA PHE A 67 6.07 -16.13 -11.41
C PHE A 67 7.00 -17.15 -12.05
N ASP A 68 6.49 -18.20 -12.71
CA ASP A 68 7.34 -19.23 -13.33
C ASP A 68 7.95 -18.77 -14.67
N THR A 69 7.34 -17.76 -15.30
CA THR A 69 7.65 -17.36 -16.68
C THR A 69 8.23 -15.95 -16.80
N LEU A 70 7.91 -15.07 -15.86
CA LEU A 70 8.36 -13.69 -15.90
C LEU A 70 9.79 -13.54 -15.37
N THR A 71 10.61 -12.85 -16.17
CA THR A 71 11.88 -12.29 -15.70
C THR A 71 11.68 -10.79 -15.48
N LEU A 72 11.49 -10.39 -14.23
CA LEU A 72 11.33 -9.00 -13.81
C LEU A 72 12.28 -8.72 -12.67
N ALA A 73 13.01 -7.61 -12.67
CA ALA A 73 13.80 -7.19 -11.52
C ALA A 73 12.87 -6.54 -10.46
N PRO A 74 12.99 -6.84 -9.16
CA PRO A 74 14.02 -7.65 -8.50
C PRO A 74 13.59 -9.12 -8.20
N LEU A 75 12.82 -9.75 -9.08
CA LEU A 75 12.38 -11.16 -9.00
C LEU A 75 13.27 -12.10 -9.83
N GLU A 76 14.59 -11.90 -9.82
CA GLU A 76 15.51 -12.65 -10.68
C GLU A 76 15.78 -14.07 -10.18
N THR A 77 15.82 -14.29 -8.85
CA THR A 77 16.17 -15.59 -8.26
C THR A 77 14.94 -16.46 -7.97
N ASP A 78 15.12 -17.77 -7.82
CA ASP A 78 14.05 -18.68 -7.39
C ASP A 78 13.52 -18.31 -5.99
N ALA A 79 14.41 -17.87 -5.09
CA ALA A 79 14.01 -17.42 -3.76
C ALA A 79 13.10 -16.20 -3.83
N ASP A 80 13.38 -15.24 -4.72
CA ASP A 80 12.54 -14.06 -4.92
C ASP A 80 11.17 -14.44 -5.48
N ARG A 81 11.12 -15.37 -6.43
CA ARG A 81 9.87 -15.88 -7.02
C ARG A 81 9.01 -16.63 -6.00
N VAL A 82 9.63 -17.46 -5.16
CA VAL A 82 8.94 -18.15 -4.05
C VAL A 82 8.37 -17.12 -3.07
N PHE A 83 9.19 -16.15 -2.66
CA PHE A 83 8.74 -15.08 -1.77
C PHE A 83 7.55 -14.28 -2.35
N ALA A 84 7.61 -13.88 -3.62
CA ALA A 84 6.53 -13.17 -4.29
C ALA A 84 5.24 -14.02 -4.37
N ARG A 85 5.38 -15.33 -4.60
CA ARG A 85 4.25 -16.27 -4.58
C ARG A 85 3.60 -16.36 -3.21
N ASP A 86 4.40 -16.45 -2.15
CA ASP A 86 3.90 -16.47 -0.77
C ASP A 86 3.17 -15.17 -0.42
N MET A 87 3.71 -14.03 -0.84
CA MET A 87 3.06 -12.72 -0.64
C MET A 87 1.75 -12.59 -1.42
N ASN A 88 1.70 -13.11 -2.65
CA ASN A 88 0.47 -13.21 -3.44
C ASN A 88 -0.59 -14.08 -2.75
N GLU A 89 -0.19 -15.19 -2.10
CA GLU A 89 -1.11 -16.02 -1.33
C GLU A 89 -1.63 -15.28 -0.09
N GLN A 90 -0.74 -14.61 0.65
CA GLN A 90 -1.11 -13.82 1.83
C GLN A 90 -2.03 -12.64 1.48
N LEU A 91 -1.91 -12.08 0.27
CA LEU A 91 -2.76 -11.00 -0.20
C LEU A 91 -4.25 -11.38 -0.21
N LYS A 92 -4.58 -12.66 -0.40
CA LYS A 92 -5.98 -13.14 -0.35
C LYS A 92 -6.67 -12.81 0.96
N ASN A 93 -5.92 -12.80 2.07
CA ASN A 93 -6.47 -12.48 3.38
C ASN A 93 -6.96 -11.01 3.48
N TYR A 94 -6.50 -10.12 2.59
CA TYR A 94 -6.89 -8.71 2.58
C TYR A 94 -8.13 -8.43 1.72
N LEU A 95 -8.60 -9.40 0.92
CA LEU A 95 -9.77 -9.21 0.06
C LEU A 95 -11.01 -8.73 0.83
N PRO A 96 -11.34 -9.26 2.03
CA PRO A 96 -12.47 -8.75 2.80
C PRO A 96 -12.34 -7.27 3.20
N LEU A 97 -11.13 -6.75 3.38
CA LEU A 97 -10.92 -5.32 3.65
C LEU A 97 -11.24 -4.48 2.40
N TRP A 98 -10.85 -4.97 1.22
CA TRP A 98 -11.13 -4.30 -0.06
C TRP A 98 -12.63 -4.22 -0.35
N GLU A 99 -13.41 -5.21 0.08
CA GLU A 99 -14.88 -5.22 -0.06
C GLU A 99 -15.58 -4.11 0.75
N ARG A 100 -14.90 -3.48 1.72
CA ARG A 100 -15.43 -2.36 2.51
C ARG A 100 -15.11 -0.99 1.93
N LEU A 101 -14.38 -0.94 0.81
CA LEU A 101 -14.07 0.31 0.12
C LEU A 101 -15.28 0.73 -0.71
N ASP A 102 -15.82 1.92 -0.41
CA ASP A 102 -16.85 2.52 -1.28
C ASP A 102 -16.23 3.13 -2.54
N GLN A 103 -15.01 3.66 -2.43
CA GLN A 103 -14.24 4.24 -3.54
C GLN A 103 -12.74 3.98 -3.34
N LEU A 104 -12.00 3.82 -4.43
CA LEU A 104 -10.54 3.70 -4.45
C LEU A 104 -9.91 4.72 -5.39
N MET A 105 -8.92 5.45 -4.86
CA MET A 105 -8.04 6.35 -5.60
C MET A 105 -6.61 5.80 -5.57
N ILE A 106 -5.94 5.81 -6.73
CA ILE A 106 -4.53 5.43 -6.83
C ILE A 106 -3.70 6.67 -7.17
N LEU A 107 -2.71 6.97 -6.33
CA LEU A 107 -1.61 7.89 -6.65
C LEU A 107 -0.48 7.08 -7.27
N TYR A 108 -0.42 7.05 -8.61
CA TYR A 108 0.51 6.20 -9.34
C TYR A 108 1.75 6.99 -9.77
N PRO A 109 2.97 6.70 -9.27
CA PRO A 109 4.16 7.28 -9.86
C PRO A 109 4.30 6.80 -11.31
N LYS A 110 4.55 7.70 -12.26
CA LYS A 110 4.74 7.34 -13.69
C LYS A 110 5.81 6.27 -13.90
N ASP A 111 6.73 6.17 -12.96
CA ASP A 111 7.67 5.08 -12.84
C ASP A 111 7.78 4.68 -11.37
N TYR A 112 7.46 3.43 -11.04
CA TYR A 112 7.55 2.93 -9.66
C TYR A 112 8.97 3.04 -9.09
N ARG A 113 10.01 3.09 -9.94
CA ARG A 113 11.41 3.26 -9.52
C ARG A 113 11.67 4.62 -8.85
N PHE A 114 10.81 5.61 -9.07
CA PHE A 114 10.86 6.88 -8.34
C PHE A 114 10.78 6.67 -6.82
N SER A 115 10.12 5.61 -6.35
CA SER A 115 10.02 5.30 -4.92
C SER A 115 11.39 5.08 -4.27
N GLN A 116 12.38 4.58 -5.02
CA GLN A 116 13.74 4.39 -4.49
C GLN A 116 14.42 5.73 -4.24
N THR A 117 14.37 6.64 -5.21
CA THR A 117 14.94 7.99 -5.06
C THR A 117 14.21 8.79 -4.00
N TRP A 118 12.88 8.76 -3.98
CA TRP A 118 12.08 9.45 -2.97
C TRP A 118 12.35 8.92 -1.57
N ARG A 119 12.50 7.60 -1.41
CA ARG A 119 12.85 7.04 -0.10
C ARG A 119 14.24 7.47 0.33
N LEU A 120 15.22 7.49 -0.57
CA LEU A 120 16.56 7.97 -0.25
C LEU A 120 16.54 9.44 0.19
N GLN A 121 15.79 10.29 -0.52
CA GLN A 121 15.64 11.71 -0.15
C GLN A 121 14.98 11.88 1.22
N ALA A 122 13.91 11.13 1.50
CA ALA A 122 13.23 11.17 2.80
C ALA A 122 14.17 10.70 3.95
N GLU A 123 14.96 9.66 3.71
CA GLU A 123 15.94 9.16 4.68
C GLU A 123 17.03 10.20 4.96
N GLN A 124 17.58 10.83 3.91
CA GLN A 124 18.58 11.90 4.03
C GLN A 124 18.05 13.11 4.81
N GLN A 125 16.81 13.52 4.54
CA GLN A 125 16.16 14.61 5.28
C GLN A 125 15.99 14.24 6.76
N MET A 126 15.58 13.01 7.06
CA MET A 126 15.46 12.54 8.44
C MET A 126 16.81 12.53 9.17
N VAL A 127 17.88 12.04 8.53
CA VAL A 127 19.24 12.05 9.10
C VAL A 127 19.74 13.47 9.33
N ALA A 128 19.42 14.41 8.43
CA ALA A 128 19.78 15.82 8.60
C ALA A 128 19.11 16.47 9.83
N THR A 129 17.99 15.92 10.32
CA THR A 129 17.34 16.36 11.58
C THR A 129 17.97 15.75 12.84
N GLY A 130 19.07 14.99 12.72
CA GLY A 130 19.82 14.40 13.84
C GLY A 130 19.33 13.03 14.29
N LYS A 131 18.45 12.38 13.52
CA LYS A 131 18.02 11.00 13.76
C LYS A 131 18.97 10.00 13.08
N SER A 132 19.08 8.78 13.61
CA SER A 132 19.72 7.68 12.89
C SER A 132 18.86 7.27 11.69
N GLY A 133 19.50 6.80 10.62
CA GLY A 133 18.81 6.36 9.41
C GLY A 133 19.64 5.36 8.62
N MET A 134 19.01 4.78 7.61
CA MET A 134 19.62 3.83 6.69
C MET A 134 20.63 4.52 5.75
N ASN A 135 21.70 3.82 5.41
CA ASN A 135 22.58 4.20 4.32
C ASN A 135 21.95 3.91 2.94
N SER A 136 22.56 4.42 1.86
CA SER A 136 21.99 4.28 0.51
C SER A 136 21.76 2.83 0.07
N SER A 137 22.62 1.90 0.47
CA SER A 137 22.48 0.48 0.15
C SER A 137 21.33 -0.16 0.93
N GLU A 138 21.19 0.17 2.21
CA GLU A 138 20.08 -0.28 3.05
C GLU A 138 18.73 0.24 2.53
N VAL A 139 18.66 1.50 2.10
CA VAL A 139 17.48 2.06 1.45
C VAL A 139 17.13 1.30 0.16
N CYS A 140 18.15 0.99 -0.65
CA CYS A 140 17.96 0.24 -1.89
C CYS A 140 17.34 -1.14 -1.63
N GLU A 141 17.91 -1.90 -0.70
CA GLU A 141 17.41 -3.23 -0.35
C GLU A 141 16.04 -3.17 0.34
N PHE A 142 15.81 -2.15 1.19
CA PHE A 142 14.50 -1.88 1.79
C PHE A 142 13.44 -1.68 0.72
N VAL A 143 13.69 -0.84 -0.29
CA VAL A 143 12.69 -0.57 -1.35
C VAL A 143 12.50 -1.79 -2.25
N LYS A 144 13.57 -2.52 -2.59
CA LYS A 144 13.48 -3.76 -3.35
C LYS A 144 12.64 -4.80 -2.64
N TYR A 145 12.69 -4.90 -1.31
CA TYR A 145 11.84 -5.83 -0.55
C TYR A 145 10.35 -5.63 -0.85
N PHE A 146 9.87 -4.39 -0.94
CA PHE A 146 8.47 -4.10 -1.32
C PHE A 146 8.17 -4.43 -2.78
N TRP A 147 9.14 -4.18 -3.68
CA TRP A 147 8.98 -4.57 -5.09
C TRP A 147 8.99 -6.09 -5.27
N LYS A 148 9.71 -6.84 -4.42
CA LYS A 148 9.68 -8.31 -4.40
C LYS A 148 8.35 -8.84 -3.86
N SER A 149 7.77 -8.20 -2.84
CA SER A 149 6.56 -8.71 -2.21
C SER A 149 5.33 -8.56 -3.11
N LEU A 150 5.09 -7.36 -3.64
CA LEU A 150 3.99 -7.08 -4.57
C LEU A 150 4.51 -6.15 -5.66
N HIS A 151 5.15 -6.73 -6.67
CA HIS A 151 5.77 -5.97 -7.76
C HIS A 151 4.76 -5.01 -8.43
N PRO A 152 5.03 -3.69 -8.49
CA PRO A 152 4.05 -2.70 -8.98
C PRO A 152 3.52 -2.96 -10.39
N GLN A 153 4.34 -3.53 -11.28
CA GLN A 153 3.88 -3.91 -12.63
C GLN A 153 2.87 -5.04 -12.64
N LEU A 154 2.91 -5.94 -11.65
CA LEU A 154 2.01 -7.09 -11.56
C LEU A 154 0.75 -6.79 -10.75
N PHE A 155 0.87 -5.96 -9.71
CA PHE A 155 -0.21 -5.78 -8.73
C PHE A 155 -0.89 -4.41 -8.79
N ILE A 156 -0.18 -3.36 -9.24
CA ILE A 156 -0.72 -1.99 -9.24
C ILE A 156 -1.10 -1.56 -10.65
N THR A 157 -0.25 -1.83 -11.63
CA THR A 157 -0.46 -1.39 -13.02
C THR A 157 -1.78 -1.94 -13.61
N PRO A 158 -2.18 -3.22 -13.38
CA PRO A 158 -3.48 -3.70 -13.83
C PRO A 158 -4.68 -3.01 -13.17
N LEU A 159 -4.52 -2.47 -11.95
CA LEU A 159 -5.60 -1.73 -11.28
C LEU A 159 -5.88 -0.40 -11.96
N LEU A 160 -4.87 0.22 -12.58
CA LEU A 160 -4.98 1.54 -13.22
C LEU A 160 -5.99 1.54 -14.38
N GLU A 161 -6.28 0.36 -14.92
CA GLU A 161 -7.19 0.13 -16.04
C GLU A 161 -8.47 -0.61 -15.61
N ASN A 162 -8.63 -0.93 -14.32
CA ASN A 162 -9.76 -1.71 -13.84
C ASN A 162 -10.89 -0.80 -13.30
N PRO A 163 -11.96 -0.54 -14.09
CA PRO A 163 -13.05 0.34 -13.67
C PRO A 163 -13.94 -0.23 -12.57
N ASN A 164 -13.87 -1.55 -12.33
CA ASN A 164 -14.66 -2.21 -11.29
C ASN A 164 -14.05 -2.02 -9.89
N VAL A 165 -12.76 -1.69 -9.82
CA VAL A 165 -12.02 -1.60 -8.56
C VAL A 165 -11.55 -0.18 -8.28
N VAL A 166 -11.16 0.59 -9.30
CA VAL A 166 -10.56 1.92 -9.14
C VAL A 166 -11.44 3.01 -9.73
N ASN A 167 -11.70 4.05 -8.94
CA ASN A 167 -12.57 5.17 -9.34
C ASN A 167 -11.78 6.37 -9.89
N LEU A 168 -10.55 6.57 -9.42
CA LEU A 168 -9.68 7.66 -9.85
C LEU A 168 -8.22 7.25 -9.83
N VAL A 169 -7.49 7.61 -10.89
CA VAL A 169 -6.03 7.52 -10.94
C VAL A 169 -5.47 8.93 -11.09
N ILE A 170 -4.46 9.23 -10.29
CA ILE A 170 -3.64 10.44 -10.41
C ILE A 170 -2.21 9.98 -10.62
N GLU A 171 -1.68 10.22 -11.82
CA GLU A 171 -0.27 9.99 -12.08
C GLU A 171 0.57 11.01 -11.30
N ILE A 172 1.73 10.59 -10.81
CA ILE A 172 2.67 11.43 -10.06
C ILE A 172 3.98 11.50 -10.84
N ASN A 173 4.38 12.71 -11.21
CA ASN A 173 5.65 12.97 -11.86
C ASN A 173 6.80 12.85 -10.82
N PHE A 174 8.04 12.73 -11.30
CA PHE A 174 9.22 12.58 -10.44
C PHE A 174 9.37 13.68 -9.37
N ASN A 175 8.93 14.91 -9.65
CA ASN A 175 8.97 16.03 -8.71
C ASN A 175 7.73 16.12 -7.78
N HIS A 176 6.99 15.02 -7.62
CA HIS A 176 5.73 14.92 -6.85
C HIS A 176 4.54 15.74 -7.38
N SER A 177 4.69 16.42 -8.52
CA SER A 177 3.56 17.13 -9.15
C SER A 177 2.56 16.15 -9.77
N PRO A 178 1.25 16.50 -9.79
CA PRO A 178 0.25 15.69 -10.48
C PRO A 178 0.50 15.68 -11.99
N GLY A 179 0.37 14.50 -12.58
CA GLY A 179 0.36 14.23 -14.01
C GLY A 179 -1.07 14.09 -14.53
N ALA A 180 -1.32 13.05 -15.33
CA ALA A 180 -2.67 12.78 -15.82
C ALA A 180 -3.61 12.41 -14.67
N ILE A 181 -4.83 12.92 -14.71
CA ILE A 181 -5.92 12.57 -13.79
C ILE A 181 -7.03 11.97 -14.63
N TYR A 182 -7.42 10.74 -14.34
CA TYR A 182 -8.41 10.04 -15.14
C TYR A 182 -9.18 9.01 -14.31
N ARG A 183 -10.37 8.65 -14.80
CA ARG A 183 -11.12 7.51 -14.28
C ARG A 183 -10.89 6.33 -15.23
N PRO A 184 -10.57 5.13 -14.73
CA PRO A 184 -10.36 3.97 -15.61
C PRO A 184 -11.54 3.70 -16.54
N LYS A 185 -12.77 3.90 -16.07
CA LYS A 185 -14.00 3.73 -16.87
C LYS A 185 -14.13 4.66 -18.08
N ASP A 186 -13.38 5.78 -18.10
CA ASP A 186 -13.45 6.78 -19.17
C ASP A 186 -12.33 6.54 -20.22
N ARG A 187 -11.38 5.64 -19.96
CA ARG A 187 -10.38 5.20 -20.94
C ARG A 187 -11.00 4.14 -21.84
N VAL A 188 -11.44 4.55 -23.03
CA VAL A 188 -11.84 3.64 -24.11
C VAL A 188 -10.58 2.85 -24.52
N VAL A 189 -10.62 1.52 -24.37
CA VAL A 189 -9.60 0.59 -24.89
C VAL A 189 -9.77 0.46 -26.40
#